data_AF-A0A8C5UJM6-F1
#
_entry.id   AF-A0A8C5UJM6-F1
#
_cell.length_a   1.000
_cell.length_b   1.000
_cell.length_c   1.000
_cell.angle_alpha   90.00
_cell.angle_beta   90.00
_cell.angle_gamma   90.00
#
_symmetry.space_group_name_H-M   'P 1'
#
loop_
_entity.id
_entity.type
_entity.pdbx_description
1 polymer ?
#
loop_
_entity_poly.entity_id
_entity_poly.type
_entity_poly.pdbx_seq_one_letter_code
_entity_poly.pdbx_strand_id
1 'polypeptide(L)'
;GAPGDSRAGRHPRADGGPAPPLPAPPAGLAGAFNLDTDNVISWSGETGSLFGFSLAMHRQLQPQEKWLLLVGAPREKAFPTQQANRTGGLYSCDIASPYTDCMRVNKLVLNSDPTTESKEDQWMGVTVQSQGPGGNVVVSAKRLTYKNIWGLE
;
A
#
# COMPACT_ATOMS: atom_id res chain seq x y z
N GLY A 1 -46.77 13.14 -90.92
CA GLY A 1 -45.84 14.24 -91.21
C GLY A 1 -45.20 14.67 -89.92
N ALA A 2 -43.87 14.69 -89.93
CA ALA A 2 -42.95 15.37 -89.00
C ALA A 2 -42.86 14.84 -87.53
N PRO A 3 -41.71 15.05 -86.87
CA PRO A 3 -40.87 14.00 -86.27
C PRO A 3 -40.71 14.18 -84.75
N GLY A 4 -40.29 13.18 -83.97
CA GLY A 4 -38.89 12.81 -83.74
C GLY A 4 -38.41 13.42 -82.42
N ASP A 5 -37.97 12.60 -81.47
CA ASP A 5 -37.20 13.11 -80.34
C ASP A 5 -36.14 12.09 -79.90
N SER A 6 -34.88 12.49 -80.10
CA SER A 6 -33.68 11.75 -79.77
C SER A 6 -33.27 12.07 -78.33
N ARG A 7 -33.07 11.05 -77.48
CA ARG A 7 -32.35 11.28 -76.22
C ARG A 7 -31.50 10.09 -75.78
N ALA A 8 -30.21 10.24 -76.08
CA ALA A 8 -29.01 9.88 -75.31
C ALA A 8 -29.15 8.76 -74.25
N GLY A 9 -28.44 7.65 -74.51
CA GLY A 9 -28.13 6.63 -73.52
C GLY A 9 -27.35 7.21 -72.34
N ARG A 10 -27.84 6.97 -71.13
CA ARG A 10 -27.14 7.29 -69.87
C ARG A 10 -26.46 6.03 -69.35
N HIS A 11 -25.15 6.12 -69.13
CA HIS A 11 -24.38 5.21 -68.28
C HIS A 11 -25.03 5.14 -66.88
N PRO A 12 -25.17 3.95 -66.27
CA PRO A 12 -25.53 3.86 -64.86
C PRO A 12 -24.38 4.40 -64.01
N ARG A 13 -24.73 5.29 -63.07
CA ARG A 13 -23.85 5.79 -62.01
C ARG A 13 -23.45 4.62 -61.12
N ALA A 14 -22.20 4.60 -60.68
CA ALA A 14 -21.78 3.76 -59.57
C ALA A 14 -22.55 4.22 -58.31
N ASP A 15 -23.42 3.37 -57.78
CA ASP A 15 -24.11 3.61 -56.53
C ASP A 15 -23.10 3.60 -55.38
N GLY A 16 -22.86 4.78 -54.81
CA GLY A 16 -22.06 4.98 -53.60
C GLY A 16 -22.78 4.49 -52.36
N GLY A 17 -22.93 3.18 -52.21
CA GLY A 17 -23.38 2.56 -50.97
C GLY A 17 -22.32 2.67 -49.87
N PRO A 18 -22.71 2.77 -48.59
CA PRO A 18 -21.77 2.82 -47.47
C PRO A 18 -20.98 1.50 -47.40
N ALA A 19 -19.66 1.60 -47.16
CA ALA A 19 -18.79 0.45 -46.99
C ALA A 19 -19.26 -0.44 -45.81
N PRO A 20 -19.12 -1.77 -45.90
CA PRO A 20 -19.47 -2.66 -44.80
C PRO A 20 -18.59 -2.39 -43.57
N PRO A 21 -19.12 -2.54 -42.34
CA PRO A 21 -18.33 -2.36 -41.14
C PRO A 21 -17.21 -3.39 -41.08
N LEU A 22 -15.99 -2.94 -40.78
CA LEU A 22 -14.85 -3.81 -40.53
C LEU A 22 -15.13 -4.71 -39.30
N PRO A 23 -14.62 -5.95 -39.27
CA PRO A 23 -14.76 -6.81 -38.09
C PRO A 23 -14.09 -6.12 -36.89
N ALA A 24 -14.84 -5.98 -35.79
CA ALA A 24 -14.29 -5.49 -34.54
C ALA A 24 -13.16 -6.43 -34.08
N PRO A 25 -12.00 -5.91 -33.62
CA PRO A 25 -10.97 -6.75 -33.05
C PRO A 25 -11.57 -7.54 -31.87
N PRO A 26 -11.11 -8.79 -31.64
CA PRO A 26 -11.56 -9.55 -30.48
C PRO A 26 -11.34 -8.69 -29.23
N ALA A 27 -12.36 -8.62 -28.38
CA ALA A 27 -12.30 -7.92 -27.10
C ALA A 27 -11.28 -8.65 -26.21
N GLY A 28 -10.00 -8.39 -26.46
CA GLY A 28 -8.92 -8.70 -25.54
C GLY A 28 -9.25 -8.00 -24.24
N LEU A 29 -9.04 -8.70 -23.13
CA LEU A 29 -9.14 -8.17 -21.78
C LEU A 29 -8.19 -6.96 -21.65
N ALA A 30 -8.67 -5.79 -22.02
CA ALA A 30 -7.99 -4.53 -21.79
C ALA A 30 -8.15 -4.22 -20.29
N GLY A 31 -7.22 -4.72 -19.49
CA GLY A 31 -7.06 -4.28 -18.12
C GLY A 31 -6.55 -2.84 -18.13
N ALA A 32 -7.45 -1.86 -18.04
CA ALA A 32 -7.05 -0.50 -17.75
C ALA A 32 -6.52 -0.42 -16.31
N PHE A 33 -5.33 0.14 -16.12
CA PHE A 33 -4.74 0.43 -14.82
C PHE A 33 -4.44 1.93 -14.72
N ASN A 34 -4.69 2.52 -13.55
CA ASN A 34 -4.57 3.96 -13.29
C ASN A 34 -3.55 4.27 -12.18
N LEU A 35 -2.54 3.41 -11.99
CA LEU A 35 -1.47 3.62 -11.04
C LEU A 35 -0.36 4.47 -11.68
N ASP A 36 -0.03 5.60 -11.06
CA ASP A 36 1.08 6.45 -11.48
C ASP A 36 2.41 5.87 -10.98
N THR A 37 3.32 5.58 -11.90
CA THR A 37 4.67 5.07 -11.61
C THR A 37 5.75 6.14 -11.72
N ASP A 38 5.41 7.34 -12.21
CA ASP A 38 6.36 8.44 -12.41
C ASP A 38 6.42 9.34 -11.17
N ASN A 39 5.28 9.59 -10.51
CA ASN A 39 5.18 10.46 -9.33
C ASN A 39 5.01 9.66 -8.02
N VAL A 40 6.00 8.82 -7.70
CA VAL A 40 5.96 7.94 -6.51
C VAL A 40 6.51 8.65 -5.27
N ILE A 41 5.80 8.50 -4.15
CA ILE A 41 6.33 8.83 -2.81
C ILE A 41 7.03 7.59 -2.27
N SER A 42 8.29 7.74 -1.89
CA SER A 42 9.11 6.64 -1.38
C SER A 42 9.67 7.00 -0.01
N TRP A 43 9.55 6.05 0.92
CA TRP A 43 10.20 6.10 2.22
C TRP A 43 11.03 4.84 2.42
N SER A 44 12.17 5.00 3.09
CA SER A 44 13.07 3.90 3.42
C SER A 44 13.34 3.89 4.92
N GLY A 45 13.54 2.70 5.48
CA GLY A 45 13.98 2.53 6.86
C GLY A 45 15.43 2.07 6.96
N GLU A 46 15.87 1.81 8.18
CA GLU A 46 17.22 1.33 8.47
C GLU A 46 17.49 0.00 7.75
N THR A 47 18.70 -0.17 7.23
CA THR A 47 19.11 -1.41 6.55
C THR A 47 18.97 -2.62 7.49
N GLY A 48 18.27 -3.66 7.04
CA GLY A 48 18.06 -4.90 7.80
C GLY A 48 16.92 -4.85 8.84
N SER A 49 16.26 -3.71 9.02
CA SER A 49 15.07 -3.56 9.90
C SER A 49 13.81 -4.27 9.38
N LEU A 50 13.83 -4.65 8.10
CA LEU A 50 12.65 -5.09 7.34
C LEU A 50 11.54 -4.03 7.34
N PHE A 51 11.90 -2.74 7.28
CA PHE A 51 10.94 -1.66 7.06
C PHE A 51 10.11 -1.95 5.79
N GLY A 52 8.79 -1.86 5.92
CA GLY A 52 7.85 -2.21 4.85
C GLY A 52 7.32 -3.64 4.94
N PHE A 53 7.68 -4.42 5.97
CA PHE A 53 7.21 -5.79 6.12
C PHE A 53 5.68 -5.88 6.24
N SER A 54 5.05 -4.90 6.90
CA SER A 54 3.59 -4.77 6.93
C SER A 54 3.19 -3.31 6.81
N LEU A 55 2.02 -3.07 6.21
CA LEU A 55 1.52 -1.73 5.89
C LEU A 55 0.05 -1.60 6.32
N ALA A 56 -0.32 -0.42 6.81
CA ALA A 56 -1.72 -0.07 7.03
C ALA A 56 -1.95 1.43 6.81
N MET A 57 -3.02 1.79 6.10
CA MET A 57 -3.47 3.17 6.01
C MET A 57 -4.25 3.55 7.28
N HIS A 58 -3.99 4.73 7.82
CA HIS A 58 -4.71 5.24 8.98
C HIS A 58 -4.97 6.74 8.86
N ARG A 59 -6.17 7.17 9.22
CA ARG A 59 -6.53 8.58 9.32
C ARG A 59 -6.63 8.94 10.79
N GLN A 60 -5.60 9.61 11.31
CA GLN A 60 -5.66 10.18 12.64
C GLN A 60 -6.54 11.42 12.61
N LEU A 61 -7.40 11.64 13.61
CA LEU A 61 -8.24 12.84 13.72
C LEU A 61 -7.79 13.80 14.82
N GLN A 62 -7.08 13.30 15.85
CA GLN A 62 -6.64 14.07 17.02
C GLN A 62 -5.17 13.77 17.35
N PRO A 63 -4.39 14.74 17.87
CA PRO A 63 -4.78 16.14 18.13
C PRO A 63 -4.93 16.97 16.84
N GLN A 64 -4.41 16.47 15.72
CA GLN A 64 -4.59 17.03 14.40
C GLN A 64 -4.85 15.91 13.39
N GLU A 65 -5.62 16.23 12.37
CA GLU A 65 -5.90 15.34 11.26
C GLU A 65 -4.66 15.03 10.44
N LYS A 66 -4.38 13.74 10.22
CA LYS A 66 -3.26 13.25 9.41
C LYS A 66 -3.63 12.00 8.64
N TRP A 67 -3.12 11.89 7.41
CA TRP A 67 -3.20 10.69 6.59
C TRP A 67 -1.87 9.95 6.67
N LEU A 68 -1.87 8.87 7.44
CA LEU A 68 -0.67 8.16 7.79
C LEU A 68 -0.59 6.84 7.03
N LEU A 69 0.56 6.58 6.44
CA LEU A 69 0.99 5.22 6.14
C LEU A 69 1.74 4.67 7.36
N LEU A 70 1.18 3.64 7.97
CA LEU A 70 1.81 2.92 9.06
C LEU A 70 2.66 1.80 8.49
N VAL A 71 3.92 1.73 8.93
CA VAL A 71 4.91 0.80 8.39
C VAL A 71 5.54 -0.03 9.50
N GLY A 72 5.38 -1.35 9.41
CA GLY A 72 6.03 -2.30 10.30
C GLY A 72 7.48 -2.57 9.91
N ALA A 73 8.35 -2.65 10.91
CA ALA A 73 9.77 -2.96 10.77
C ALA A 73 10.19 -3.99 11.84
N PRO A 74 9.86 -5.29 11.67
CA PRO A 74 9.98 -6.31 12.71
C PRO A 74 11.42 -6.58 13.19
N ARG A 75 12.43 -6.11 12.47
CA ARG A 75 13.84 -6.28 12.83
C ARG A 75 14.54 -5.00 13.28
N GLU A 76 13.79 -3.90 13.45
CA GLU A 76 14.29 -2.61 13.93
C GLU A 76 15.00 -2.72 15.29
N LYS A 77 16.03 -1.89 15.47
CA LYS A 77 16.80 -1.81 16.72
C LYS A 77 15.89 -1.36 17.85
N ALA A 78 16.11 -1.92 19.04
CA ALA A 78 15.34 -1.50 20.21
C ALA A 78 15.62 -0.03 20.55
N PHE A 79 14.68 0.63 21.20
CA PHE A 79 14.98 1.90 21.86
C PHE A 79 15.99 1.67 23.00
N PRO A 80 16.85 2.66 23.34
CA PRO A 80 17.85 2.50 24.41
C PRO A 80 17.25 2.15 25.78
N THR A 81 15.98 2.50 26.01
CA THR A 81 15.25 2.20 27.24
C THR A 81 14.74 0.77 27.33
N GLN A 82 14.84 0.00 26.25
CA GLN A 82 14.39 -1.39 26.19
C GLN A 82 15.54 -2.34 26.49
N GLN A 83 15.26 -3.39 27.26
CA GLN A 83 16.24 -4.43 27.61
C GLN A 83 16.36 -5.50 26.51
N ALA A 84 16.67 -5.05 25.29
CA ALA A 84 16.85 -5.88 24.10
C ALA A 84 17.69 -5.10 23.07
N ASN A 85 18.36 -5.79 22.16
CA ASN A 85 19.07 -5.18 21.04
C ASN A 85 18.11 -4.89 19.89
N ARG A 86 17.19 -5.81 19.60
CA ARG A 86 16.22 -5.70 18.49
C ARG A 86 14.85 -6.13 18.96
N THR A 87 13.90 -5.18 19.02
CA THR A 87 12.50 -5.46 19.41
C THR A 87 11.54 -5.44 18.23
N GLY A 88 11.97 -4.87 17.09
CA GLY A 88 11.08 -4.45 16.02
C GLY A 88 10.50 -3.04 16.26
N GLY A 89 9.58 -2.62 15.41
CA GLY A 89 9.03 -1.27 15.49
C GLY A 89 7.88 -1.01 14.53
N LEU A 90 7.22 0.11 14.80
CA LEU A 90 6.22 0.72 13.94
C LEU A 90 6.69 2.14 13.60
N TYR A 91 6.52 2.53 12.34
CA TYR A 91 6.73 3.88 11.85
C TYR A 91 5.42 4.47 11.34
N SER A 92 5.29 5.79 11.43
CA SER A 92 4.21 6.56 10.82
C SER A 92 4.79 7.57 9.83
N CYS A 93 4.38 7.47 8.57
CA CYS A 93 4.76 8.37 7.49
C CYS A 93 3.55 9.26 7.15
N ASP A 94 3.72 10.58 7.16
CA ASP A 94 2.64 11.51 6.84
C ASP A 94 2.59 11.74 5.33
N ILE A 95 1.52 11.30 4.67
CA ILE A 95 1.40 11.34 3.21
C ILE A 95 1.32 12.78 2.70
N ALA A 96 0.83 13.71 3.52
CA ALA A 96 0.81 15.13 3.18
C ALA A 96 2.21 15.77 3.23
N SER A 97 3.20 15.09 3.81
CA SER A 97 4.59 15.54 3.93
C SER A 97 5.57 14.49 3.37
N PRO A 98 5.55 14.23 2.05
CA PRO A 98 6.27 13.10 1.44
C PRO A 98 7.80 13.20 1.52
N TYR A 99 8.33 14.42 1.73
CA TYR A 99 9.77 14.66 1.84
C TYR A 99 10.28 14.59 3.29
N THR A 100 9.41 14.32 4.25
CA THR A 100 9.77 14.14 5.66
C THR A 100 9.93 12.65 5.96
N ASP A 101 10.99 12.31 6.70
CA ASP A 101 11.22 10.95 7.16
C ASP A 101 10.07 10.42 8.03
N CYS A 102 9.83 9.11 7.93
CA CYS A 102 8.85 8.45 8.78
C CYS A 102 9.28 8.49 10.25
N MET A 103 8.36 8.82 11.14
CA MET A 103 8.63 8.88 12.57
C MET A 103 8.43 7.51 13.22
N ARG A 104 9.37 7.08 14.05
CA ARG A 104 9.22 5.85 14.84
C ARG A 104 8.23 6.06 15.98
N VAL A 105 7.23 5.20 16.09
CA VAL A 105 6.20 5.25 17.13
C VAL A 105 6.77 4.73 18.46
N ASN A 106 7.01 5.65 19.41
CA ASN A 106 7.63 5.36 20.71
C ASN A 106 6.64 4.86 21.78
N LYS A 107 5.33 5.01 21.57
CA LYS A 107 4.29 4.56 22.52
C LYS A 107 4.21 3.04 22.70
N LEU A 108 4.93 2.28 21.87
CA LEU A 108 4.98 0.82 21.90
C LEU A 108 6.13 0.29 22.80
N VAL A 109 6.82 1.16 23.52
CA VAL A 109 7.82 0.76 24.52
C VAL A 109 7.08 0.22 25.75
N LEU A 110 6.91 -1.10 25.79
CA LEU A 110 6.36 -1.81 26.94
C LEU A 110 7.48 -2.16 27.90
N ASN A 111 7.31 -1.88 29.19
CA ASN A 111 8.18 -2.40 30.24
C ASN A 111 8.08 -3.93 30.27
N SER A 112 9.20 -4.62 30.47
CA SER A 112 9.29 -6.08 30.65
C SER A 112 10.10 -6.38 31.89
N ASP A 113 9.74 -7.44 32.59
CA ASP A 113 10.63 -8.08 33.53
C ASP A 113 11.53 -9.09 32.77
N PRO A 114 12.84 -8.84 32.65
CA PRO A 114 13.76 -9.70 31.89
C PRO A 114 13.90 -11.11 32.50
N THR A 115 13.47 -11.31 33.75
CA THR A 115 13.52 -12.59 34.45
C THR A 115 12.39 -13.53 34.00
N THR A 116 11.27 -12.98 33.53
CA THR A 116 10.08 -13.76 33.12
C THR A 116 9.84 -13.74 31.61
N GLU A 117 10.32 -12.71 30.90
CA GLU A 117 10.19 -12.62 29.45
C GLU A 117 11.45 -12.05 28.76
N SER A 118 11.58 -12.30 27.46
CA SER A 118 12.55 -11.66 26.58
C SER A 118 11.84 -11.06 25.38
N LYS A 119 12.08 -9.77 25.16
CA LYS A 119 11.61 -9.00 23.99
C LYS A 119 12.63 -8.99 22.85
N GLU A 120 13.75 -9.71 22.99
CA GLU A 120 14.74 -9.86 21.93
C GLU A 120 14.11 -10.58 20.74
N ASP A 121 14.26 -9.99 19.55
CA ASP A 121 13.74 -10.51 18.29
C ASP A 121 12.27 -10.96 18.36
N GLN A 122 11.44 -10.25 19.14
CA GLN A 122 10.00 -10.55 19.27
C GLN A 122 9.18 -10.23 18.01
N TRP A 123 9.78 -9.50 17.05
CA TRP A 123 9.19 -9.12 15.77
C TRP A 123 7.99 -8.19 15.88
N MET A 124 8.11 -7.13 16.68
CA MET A 124 7.07 -6.09 16.74
C MET A 124 6.92 -5.38 15.39
N GLY A 125 5.70 -5.29 14.87
CA GLY A 125 5.44 -4.72 13.54
C GLY A 125 5.42 -5.75 12.41
N VAL A 126 5.44 -7.04 12.73
CA VAL A 126 5.20 -8.12 11.74
C VAL A 126 3.78 -8.08 11.16
N THR A 127 2.83 -7.50 11.89
CA THR A 127 1.49 -7.16 11.39
C THR A 127 1.04 -5.86 12.03
N VAL A 128 0.46 -5.00 11.21
CA VAL A 128 -0.14 -3.72 11.60
C VAL A 128 -1.56 -3.69 11.03
N GLN A 129 -2.52 -3.29 11.86
CA GLN A 129 -3.92 -3.16 11.47
C GLN A 129 -4.46 -1.84 11.99
N SER A 130 -5.33 -1.21 11.20
CA SER A 130 -6.01 0.02 11.56
C SER A 130 -7.52 -0.19 11.62
N GLN A 131 -8.18 0.37 12.63
CA GLN A 131 -9.65 0.46 12.69
C GLN A 131 -10.22 1.57 11.79
N GLY A 132 -9.37 2.30 11.06
CA GLY A 132 -9.79 3.41 10.20
C GLY A 132 -9.79 4.78 10.90
N PRO A 133 -10.54 5.76 10.40
CA PRO A 133 -10.51 7.14 10.86
C PRO A 133 -10.77 7.31 12.36
N GLY A 134 -9.81 7.90 13.09
CA GLY A 134 -9.90 8.16 14.53
C GLY A 134 -9.92 6.90 15.40
N GLY A 135 -9.84 5.71 14.79
CA GLY A 135 -9.85 4.42 15.48
C GLY A 135 -8.48 4.03 16.02
N ASN A 136 -8.43 2.88 16.68
CA ASN A 136 -7.18 2.36 17.22
C ASN A 136 -6.33 1.70 16.13
N VAL A 137 -5.04 1.57 16.44
CA VAL A 137 -4.06 0.82 15.66
C VAL A 137 -3.58 -0.36 16.51
N VAL A 138 -3.57 -1.54 15.91
CA VAL A 138 -3.07 -2.77 16.54
C VAL A 138 -1.77 -3.18 15.88
N VAL A 139 -0.77 -3.45 16.70
CA VAL A 139 0.55 -3.94 16.27
C VAL A 139 0.84 -5.24 16.99
N SER A 140 1.27 -6.26 16.26
CA SER A 140 1.62 -7.54 16.85
C SER A 140 3.13 -7.77 16.94
N ALA A 141 3.53 -8.60 17.91
CA ALA A 141 4.85 -9.21 18.04
C ALA A 141 4.64 -10.72 18.18
N LYS A 142 5.19 -11.52 17.27
CA LYS A 142 4.85 -12.96 17.15
C LYS A 142 5.89 -13.90 17.73
N ARG A 143 7.04 -13.39 18.19
CA ARG A 143 8.16 -14.19 18.69
C ARG A 143 8.54 -13.84 20.14
N LEU A 144 7.58 -13.32 20.91
CA LEU A 144 7.80 -13.05 22.33
C LEU A 144 8.16 -14.36 23.04
N THR A 145 9.22 -14.33 23.86
CA THR A 145 9.73 -15.50 24.56
C THR A 145 9.51 -15.36 26.06
N TYR A 146 8.93 -16.37 26.69
CA TYR A 146 8.79 -16.45 28.14
C TYR A 146 9.89 -17.36 28.74
N LYS A 147 10.33 -17.04 29.95
CA LYS A 147 11.37 -17.76 30.71
C LYS A 147 10.77 -18.27 32.01
N ASN A 148 11.44 -19.24 32.64
CA ASN A 148 11.12 -19.71 33.98
C ASN A 148 9.65 -20.13 34.19
N ILE A 149 8.99 -20.63 33.13
CA ILE A 149 7.56 -20.99 33.13
C ILE A 149 7.22 -22.01 34.22
N TRP A 150 8.19 -22.86 34.57
CA TRP A 150 8.06 -23.92 35.56
C TRP A 150 8.99 -23.74 36.75
N GLY A 151 9.41 -22.51 37.07
CA GLY A 151 10.39 -22.25 38.13
C GLY A 151 10.13 -23.11 39.37
N LEU A 152 11.07 -24.02 39.68
CA LEU A 152 11.20 -24.57 41.02
C LEU A 152 11.58 -23.38 41.91
N GLU A 153 10.79 -23.14 42.97
CA GLU A 153 11.14 -22.21 44.05
C GLU A 153 12.55 -22.50 44.61
#